data_AF-A0A2S5MU62-F1
#
_entry.id   AF-A0A2S5MU62-F1
#
_cell.length_a   1.000
_cell.length_b   1.000
_cell.length_c   1.000
_cell.angle_alpha   90.00
_cell.angle_beta   90.00
_cell.angle_gamma   90.00
#
_symmetry.space_group_name_H-M   'P 1'
#
loop_
_entity.id
_entity.type
_entity.pdbx_description
1 polymer ?
#
loop_
_entity_poly.entity_id
_entity_poly.type
_entity_poly.pdbx_seq_one_letter_code
_entity_poly.pdbx_strand_id
1 'polypeptide(L)'
;MDGVWQQALKPAAENIEMTSHMATTNTPVPVYGTIDPTDVPVVAVRELATALKVLAGDVASLARAAEWSEDDFRRVEQFFWQRFPRDRQRKIAALVRLRSLVAVCKARRMQKLISEHGAAAAQAIVEAAASMRLNTSFGFSPVKVSCAVIDALKDPQTGLVRGVVAA
;
A
#
# COMPACT_ATOMS: atom_id res chain seq x y z
N MET A 1 48.53 -64.72 30.05
CA MET A 1 48.07 -63.31 29.99
C MET A 1 48.84 -62.74 28.83
N ASP A 2 48.32 -62.99 27.63
CA ASP A 2 49.00 -62.83 26.35
C ASP A 2 47.86 -62.57 25.37
N GLY A 3 47.76 -61.41 24.72
CA GLY A 3 48.51 -61.15 23.49
C GLY A 3 47.59 -61.46 22.30
N VAL A 4 47.65 -60.62 21.26
CA VAL A 4 47.04 -60.85 19.92
C VAL A 4 45.57 -60.44 19.75
N TRP A 5 45.30 -59.12 19.74
CA TRP A 5 44.17 -58.52 18.98
C TRP A 5 44.67 -57.80 17.72
N GLN A 6 45.55 -58.46 16.93
CA GLN A 6 45.90 -57.99 15.59
C GLN A 6 46.07 -59.15 14.60
N GLN A 7 44.98 -59.44 13.90
CA GLN A 7 44.95 -59.86 12.49
C GLN A 7 43.49 -59.56 12.07
N ALA A 8 43.14 -58.76 11.08
CA ALA A 8 43.79 -58.43 9.83
C ALA A 8 43.29 -57.04 9.39
N LEU A 9 44.20 -56.10 9.14
CA LEU A 9 44.62 -55.68 7.79
C LEU A 9 43.59 -54.85 6.99
N LYS A 10 43.68 -53.52 7.20
CA LYS A 10 43.72 -52.48 6.16
C LYS A 10 42.46 -52.24 5.29
N PRO A 11 42.38 -51.09 4.60
CA PRO A 11 41.40 -50.06 4.90
C PRO A 11 40.25 -50.04 3.89
N ALA A 12 39.04 -49.68 4.35
CA ALA A 12 37.93 -49.31 3.49
C ALA A 12 38.19 -47.92 2.88
N ALA A 13 39.07 -47.88 1.88
CA ALA A 13 39.27 -46.74 1.01
C ALA A 13 39.08 -47.22 -0.44
N GLU A 14 37.83 -47.37 -0.88
CA GLU A 14 37.39 -47.08 -2.26
C GLU A 14 35.87 -47.25 -2.40
N ASN A 15 35.18 -46.11 -2.43
CA ASN A 15 33.97 -45.80 -3.21
C ASN A 15 33.18 -44.69 -2.52
N ILE A 16 33.82 -43.52 -2.47
CA ILE A 16 33.10 -42.26 -2.58
C ILE A 16 32.70 -42.16 -4.06
N GLU A 17 31.44 -42.41 -4.37
CA GLU A 17 30.65 -41.58 -5.29
C GLU A 17 29.20 -42.07 -5.32
N MET A 18 28.29 -41.09 -5.28
CA MET A 18 26.89 -41.20 -5.71
C MET A 18 25.87 -41.74 -4.70
N THR A 19 25.41 -40.85 -3.80
CA THR A 19 24.02 -40.32 -3.77
C THR A 19 23.84 -39.42 -2.55
N SER A 20 24.25 -38.16 -2.68
CA SER A 20 23.85 -37.09 -1.77
C SER A 20 22.39 -36.74 -2.06
N HIS A 21 21.44 -37.45 -1.44
CA HIS A 21 20.03 -37.03 -1.43
C HIS A 21 19.85 -36.00 -0.31
N MET A 22 20.26 -34.77 -0.59
CA MET A 22 19.77 -33.59 0.13
C MET A 22 18.25 -33.56 0.01
N ALA A 23 17.55 -33.80 1.13
CA ALA A 23 16.12 -33.54 1.24
C ALA A 23 15.89 -32.03 1.24
N THR A 24 15.95 -31.41 0.07
CA THR A 24 15.47 -30.05 -0.15
C THR A 24 13.96 -30.09 0.03
N THR A 25 13.47 -29.78 1.23
CA THR A 25 12.05 -29.55 1.45
C THR A 25 11.70 -28.21 0.79
N ASN A 26 11.46 -28.29 -0.52
CA ASN A 26 10.97 -27.19 -1.33
C ASN A 26 9.51 -26.95 -0.89
N THR A 27 9.34 -26.25 0.22
CA THR A 27 8.03 -25.77 0.66
C THR A 27 7.55 -24.86 -0.47
N PRO A 28 6.42 -25.17 -1.13
CA PRO A 28 5.90 -24.29 -2.17
C PRO A 28 5.65 -22.94 -1.52
N VAL A 29 6.42 -21.93 -1.90
CA VAL A 29 6.12 -20.55 -1.53
C VAL A 29 4.75 -20.29 -2.17
N PRO A 30 3.70 -19.96 -1.40
CA PRO A 30 2.42 -19.63 -2.00
C PRO A 30 2.66 -18.49 -3.01
N VAL A 31 2.46 -18.79 -4.29
CA VAL A 31 2.46 -17.80 -5.35
C VAL A 31 1.18 -17.01 -5.17
N TYR A 32 1.23 -15.99 -4.32
CA TYR A 32 0.17 -15.00 -4.26
C TYR A 32 0.13 -14.33 -5.64
N GLY A 33 -0.98 -14.48 -6.36
CA GLY A 33 -1.18 -13.78 -7.62
C GLY A 33 -0.93 -12.28 -7.45
N THR A 34 -0.48 -11.60 -8.51
CA THR A 34 -0.35 -10.15 -8.52
C THR A 34 -1.65 -9.52 -8.02
N ILE A 35 -1.60 -8.81 -6.90
CA ILE A 35 -2.78 -8.13 -6.35
C ILE A 35 -3.28 -7.16 -7.41
N ASP A 36 -4.50 -7.36 -7.91
CA ASP A 36 -5.13 -6.41 -8.81
C ASP A 36 -5.54 -5.18 -7.98
N PRO A 37 -4.92 -4.00 -8.20
CA PRO A 37 -5.27 -2.79 -7.47
C PRO A 37 -6.74 -2.35 -7.71
N THR A 38 -7.40 -2.83 -8.77
CA THR A 38 -8.82 -2.55 -9.01
C THR A 38 -9.74 -3.26 -8.01
N ASP A 39 -9.26 -4.31 -7.34
CA ASP A 39 -9.96 -5.02 -6.26
C ASP A 39 -9.91 -4.29 -4.92
N VAL A 40 -9.15 -3.20 -4.83
CA VAL A 40 -9.09 -2.40 -3.60
C VAL A 40 -10.41 -1.66 -3.40
N PRO A 41 -11.19 -1.98 -2.34
CA PRO A 41 -12.53 -1.43 -2.14
C PRO A 41 -12.49 0.07 -1.83
N VAL A 42 -13.49 0.80 -2.31
CA VAL A 42 -13.70 2.21 -1.94
C VAL A 42 -13.77 2.33 -0.42
N VAL A 43 -13.26 3.45 0.09
CA VAL A 43 -13.18 3.71 1.53
C VAL A 43 -14.00 4.95 1.87
N ALA A 44 -14.44 5.06 3.11
CA ALA A 44 -15.14 6.26 3.52
C ALA A 44 -14.18 7.47 3.48
N VAL A 45 -14.68 8.63 3.05
CA VAL A 45 -13.89 9.89 3.04
C VAL A 45 -13.22 10.14 4.39
N ARG A 46 -13.92 9.86 5.49
CA ARG A 46 -13.41 10.00 6.86
C ARG A 46 -12.19 9.11 7.15
N GLU A 47 -12.14 7.89 6.63
CA GLU A 47 -11.03 6.96 6.84
C GLU A 47 -9.77 7.50 6.15
N LEU A 48 -9.90 7.94 4.90
CA LEU A 48 -8.80 8.51 4.13
C LEU A 48 -8.34 9.87 4.69
N ALA A 49 -9.27 10.72 5.11
CA ALA A 49 -8.97 11.99 5.78
C ALA A 49 -8.24 11.76 7.12
N THR A 50 -8.61 10.73 7.88
CA THR A 50 -7.89 10.37 9.12
C THR A 50 -6.46 9.93 8.82
N ALA A 51 -6.27 9.10 7.79
CA ALA A 51 -4.93 8.67 7.37
C ALA A 51 -4.04 9.84 6.96
N LEU A 52 -4.62 10.77 6.20
CA LEU A 52 -3.93 11.97 5.76
C LEU A 52 -3.62 12.92 6.94
N LYS A 53 -4.52 13.05 7.92
CA LYS A 53 -4.29 13.84 9.14
C LYS A 53 -3.14 13.28 9.97
N VAL A 54 -3.00 11.95 10.06
CA VAL A 54 -1.88 11.31 10.76
C VAL A 54 -0.56 11.54 10.02
N LEU A 55 -0.59 11.51 8.68
CA LEU A 55 0.59 11.71 7.85
C LEU A 55 1.08 13.16 7.86
N ALA A 56 0.16 14.12 7.80
CA ALA A 56 0.46 15.51 7.45
C ALA A 56 0.00 16.55 8.49
N GLY A 57 -0.58 16.11 9.61
CA GLY A 57 -1.15 16.96 10.67
C GLY A 57 -2.50 17.58 10.31
N ASP A 58 -2.66 17.98 9.04
CA ASP A 58 -3.89 18.50 8.44
C ASP A 58 -3.97 18.12 6.95
N VAL A 59 -5.19 18.04 6.41
CA VAL A 59 -5.47 17.73 5.00
C VAL A 59 -4.91 18.83 4.08
N ALA A 60 -4.91 20.09 4.52
CA ALA A 60 -4.32 21.21 3.77
C ALA A 60 -2.80 21.06 3.53
N SER A 61 -2.12 20.22 4.31
CA SER A 61 -0.68 19.92 4.17
C SER A 61 -0.35 19.01 2.98
N LEU A 62 -1.33 18.67 2.12
CA LEU A 62 -1.13 17.90 0.89
C LEU A 62 -0.09 18.53 -0.07
N ALA A 63 0.20 19.82 0.05
CA ALA A 63 1.27 20.49 -0.70
C ALA A 63 2.66 19.86 -0.45
N ARG A 64 2.85 19.22 0.71
CA ARG A 64 4.10 18.53 1.09
C ARG A 64 4.16 17.07 0.61
N ALA A 65 3.19 16.61 -0.19
CA ALA A 65 3.14 15.22 -0.64
C ALA A 65 4.40 14.76 -1.39
N ALA A 66 5.15 15.69 -1.99
CA ALA A 66 6.44 15.41 -2.62
C ALA A 66 7.52 14.95 -1.63
N GLU A 67 7.43 15.37 -0.36
CA GLU A 67 8.46 15.21 0.67
C GLU A 67 8.23 14.00 1.58
N TRP A 68 7.09 13.31 1.47
CA TRP A 68 6.79 12.17 2.34
C TRP A 68 7.70 10.97 2.04
N SER A 69 8.34 10.51 3.11
CA SER A 69 9.25 9.38 3.15
C SER A 69 8.55 8.06 3.45
N GLU A 70 9.22 6.93 3.21
CA GLU A 70 8.72 5.62 3.64
C GLU A 70 8.52 5.52 5.16
N ASP A 71 9.28 6.28 5.95
CA ASP A 71 9.13 6.29 7.41
C ASP A 71 7.89 7.06 7.87
N ASP A 72 7.42 8.05 7.09
CA ASP A 72 6.12 8.68 7.31
C ASP A 72 4.99 7.67 7.05
N PHE A 73 5.09 6.88 5.98
CA PHE A 73 4.11 5.83 5.69
C PHE A 73 4.08 4.73 6.74
N ARG A 74 5.25 4.30 7.24
CA ARG A 74 5.31 3.30 8.33
C ARG A 74 4.65 3.80 9.61
N ARG A 75 4.75 5.10 9.93
CA ARG A 75 4.04 5.70 11.07
C ARG A 75 2.53 5.65 10.90
N VAL A 76 2.01 5.99 9.72
CA VAL A 76 0.57 5.89 9.43
C VAL A 76 0.09 4.44 9.50
N GLU A 77 0.85 3.51 8.95
CA GLU A 77 0.53 2.09 9.02
C GLU A 77 0.41 1.60 10.47
N GLN A 78 1.40 1.89 11.31
CA GLN A 78 1.36 1.52 12.73
C GLN A 78 0.13 2.10 13.44
N PHE A 79 -0.20 3.36 13.17
CA PHE A 79 -1.40 4.00 13.71
C PHE A 79 -2.67 3.25 13.30
N PHE A 80 -2.81 2.89 12.02
CA PHE A 80 -3.98 2.14 11.52
C PHE A 80 -4.09 0.76 12.15
N TRP A 81 -2.96 0.08 12.34
CA TRP A 81 -2.93 -1.24 12.98
C TRP A 81 -3.41 -1.16 14.42
N GLN A 82 -2.95 -0.17 15.20
CA GLN A 82 -3.34 0.02 16.59
C GLN A 82 -4.77 0.55 16.77
N ARG A 83 -5.22 1.48 15.93
CA ARG A 83 -6.47 2.25 16.15
C ARG A 83 -7.75 1.52 15.71
N PHE A 84 -7.68 0.64 14.72
CA PHE A 84 -8.86 0.04 14.07
C PHE A 84 -8.88 -1.50 14.13
N PRO A 85 -8.86 -2.16 15.29
CA PRO A 85 -8.51 -3.59 15.41
C PRO A 85 -9.33 -4.59 14.56
N ARG A 86 -10.53 -4.25 14.08
CA ARG A 86 -11.51 -5.22 13.56
C ARG A 86 -11.82 -5.22 12.05
N ASP A 87 -11.08 -4.52 11.21
CA ASP A 87 -11.35 -4.58 9.76
C ASP A 87 -10.07 -4.52 8.91
N ARG A 88 -9.44 -5.70 8.75
CA ARG A 88 -8.14 -5.85 8.08
C ARG A 88 -8.19 -5.36 6.63
N GLN A 89 -9.23 -5.73 5.90
CA GLN A 89 -9.38 -5.37 4.49
C GLN A 89 -9.56 -3.87 4.31
N ARG A 90 -10.39 -3.22 5.15
CA ARG A 90 -10.56 -1.76 5.09
C ARG A 90 -9.27 -1.00 5.41
N LYS A 91 -8.47 -1.45 6.38
CA LYS A 91 -7.17 -0.83 6.67
C LYS A 91 -6.25 -0.88 5.46
N ILE A 92 -6.08 -2.07 4.89
CA ILE A 92 -5.21 -2.27 3.73
C ILE A 92 -5.70 -1.40 2.58
N ALA A 93 -7.02 -1.34 2.35
CA ALA A 93 -7.60 -0.49 1.33
C ALA A 93 -7.31 1.00 1.54
N ALA A 94 -7.45 1.49 2.78
CA ALA A 94 -7.14 2.88 3.12
C ALA A 94 -5.66 3.20 2.95
N LEU A 95 -4.76 2.30 3.36
CA LEU A 95 -3.31 2.49 3.24
C LEU A 95 -2.84 2.46 1.78
N VAL A 96 -3.35 1.53 0.97
CA VAL A 96 -3.05 1.46 -0.46
C VAL A 96 -3.56 2.71 -1.16
N ARG A 97 -4.81 3.11 -0.90
CA ARG A 97 -5.37 4.36 -1.46
C ARG A 97 -4.59 5.59 -1.04
N LEU A 98 -4.16 5.69 0.23
CA LEU A 98 -3.32 6.78 0.70
C LEU A 98 -2.05 6.85 -0.13
N ARG A 99 -1.34 5.73 -0.30
CA ARG A 99 -0.09 5.67 -1.07
C ARG A 99 -0.30 6.07 -2.53
N SER A 100 -1.37 5.60 -3.17
CA SER A 100 -1.74 6.01 -4.53
C SER A 100 -2.12 7.49 -4.61
N LEU A 101 -2.77 8.03 -3.58
CA LEU A 101 -3.14 9.44 -3.50
C LEU A 101 -1.90 10.33 -3.43
N VAL A 102 -0.94 9.98 -2.57
CA VAL A 102 0.35 10.68 -2.48
C VAL A 102 1.02 10.77 -3.85
N ALA A 103 1.07 9.65 -4.58
CA ALA A 103 1.69 9.61 -5.90
C ALA A 103 1.01 10.58 -6.88
N VAL A 104 -0.32 10.72 -6.82
CA VAL A 104 -1.05 11.69 -7.65
C VAL A 104 -0.79 13.13 -7.23
N CYS A 105 -0.69 13.39 -5.93
CA CYS A 105 -0.37 14.73 -5.42
C CYS A 105 1.02 15.22 -5.83
N LYS A 106 1.94 14.32 -6.20
CA LYS A 106 3.24 14.66 -6.80
C LYS A 106 3.14 15.16 -8.25
N ALA A 107 2.02 14.97 -8.93
CA ALA A 107 1.87 15.45 -10.31
C ALA A 107 1.82 16.99 -10.37
N ARG A 108 2.54 17.60 -11.32
CA ARG A 108 2.64 19.06 -11.49
C ARG A 108 1.28 19.77 -11.50
N ARG A 109 0.30 19.22 -12.22
CA ARG A 109 -1.06 19.78 -12.29
C ARG A 109 -1.76 19.77 -10.93
N MET A 110 -1.56 18.71 -10.15
CA MET A 110 -2.16 18.59 -8.83
C MET A 110 -1.53 19.55 -7.83
N GLN A 111 -0.19 19.69 -7.86
CA GLN A 111 0.50 20.69 -7.06
C GLN A 111 0.01 22.10 -7.37
N LYS A 112 -0.16 22.43 -8.66
CA LYS A 112 -0.74 23.72 -9.07
C LYS A 112 -2.13 23.96 -8.48
N LEU A 113 -3.03 22.97 -8.57
CA LEU A 113 -4.39 23.07 -7.99
C LEU A 113 -4.36 23.25 -6.47
N ILE A 114 -3.48 22.52 -5.77
CA ILE A 114 -3.31 22.65 -4.32
C ILE A 114 -2.78 24.05 -3.96
N SER A 115 -1.80 24.57 -4.71
CA SER A 115 -1.27 25.92 -4.49
C SER A 115 -2.28 27.02 -4.77
N GLU A 116 -3.14 26.87 -5.79
CA GLU A 116 -4.13 27.88 -6.18
C GLU A 116 -5.37 27.90 -5.27
N HIS A 117 -5.83 26.73 -4.80
CA HIS A 117 -7.10 26.60 -4.08
C HIS A 117 -6.97 26.09 -2.63
N GLY A 118 -5.74 25.80 -2.17
CA GLY A 118 -5.44 25.46 -0.78
C GLY A 118 -6.28 24.31 -0.21
N ALA A 119 -6.90 24.57 0.94
CA ALA A 119 -7.70 23.58 1.68
C ALA A 119 -8.91 23.04 0.88
N ALA A 120 -9.52 23.86 0.01
CA ALA A 120 -10.65 23.43 -0.81
C ALA A 120 -10.23 22.35 -1.84
N ALA A 121 -9.08 22.55 -2.50
CA ALA A 121 -8.52 21.50 -3.36
C ALA A 121 -8.14 20.26 -2.56
N ALA A 122 -7.53 20.43 -1.39
CA ALA A 122 -7.14 19.33 -0.52
C ALA A 122 -8.35 18.44 -0.13
N GLN A 123 -9.47 19.04 0.23
CA GLN A 123 -10.71 18.32 0.53
C GLN A 123 -11.27 17.61 -0.71
N ALA A 124 -11.39 18.32 -1.84
CA ALA A 124 -11.90 17.75 -3.09
C ALA A 124 -11.05 16.56 -3.58
N ILE A 125 -9.73 16.62 -3.36
CA ILE A 125 -8.79 15.52 -3.68
C ILE A 125 -9.12 14.28 -2.85
N VAL A 126 -9.35 14.43 -1.54
CA VAL A 126 -9.68 13.31 -0.64
C VAL A 126 -11.04 12.71 -1.00
N GLU A 127 -12.04 13.54 -1.31
CA GLU A 127 -13.37 13.10 -1.73
C GLU A 127 -13.33 12.33 -3.06
N ALA A 128 -12.58 12.84 -4.04
CA ALA A 128 -12.34 12.15 -5.31
C ALA A 128 -11.63 10.80 -5.09
N ALA A 129 -10.58 10.77 -4.27
CA ALA A 129 -9.81 9.54 -4.02
C ALA A 129 -10.60 8.47 -3.24
N ALA A 130 -11.47 8.89 -2.33
CA ALA A 130 -12.33 7.97 -1.57
C ALA A 130 -13.34 7.26 -2.49
N SER A 131 -13.89 7.98 -3.47
CA SER A 131 -14.99 7.49 -4.34
C SER A 131 -14.51 6.85 -5.65
N MET A 132 -13.32 7.19 -6.14
CA MET A 132 -12.78 6.65 -7.40
C MET A 132 -12.16 5.25 -7.21
N ARG A 133 -12.28 4.40 -8.23
CA ARG A 133 -11.52 3.14 -8.34
C ARG A 133 -10.05 3.40 -8.70
N LEU A 134 -9.15 2.58 -8.15
CA LEU A 134 -7.76 2.52 -8.59
C LEU A 134 -7.67 1.85 -9.97
N ASN A 135 -6.68 2.22 -10.76
CA ASN A 135 -6.36 1.57 -12.03
C ASN A 135 -5.38 0.41 -11.82
N THR A 136 -5.18 -0.40 -12.87
CA THR A 136 -4.27 -1.54 -12.91
C THR A 136 -2.79 -1.18 -12.76
N SER A 137 -2.42 0.09 -12.93
CA SER A 137 -1.06 0.62 -12.75
C SER A 137 -0.83 1.20 -11.36
N PHE A 138 -1.34 0.50 -10.33
CA PHE A 138 -1.10 0.79 -8.91
C PHE A 138 -1.61 2.14 -8.37
N GLY A 139 -2.55 2.82 -9.03
CA GLY A 139 -3.02 4.08 -8.46
C GLY A 139 -4.18 4.80 -9.11
N PHE A 140 -4.39 6.03 -8.67
CA PHE A 140 -5.35 6.92 -9.30
C PHE A 140 -4.76 7.49 -10.59
N SER A 141 -5.60 7.71 -11.60
CA SER A 141 -5.21 8.47 -12.78
C SER A 141 -5.09 9.96 -12.41
N PRO A 142 -3.90 10.60 -12.52
CA PRO A 142 -3.74 11.99 -12.14
C PRO A 142 -4.64 12.94 -12.92
N VAL A 143 -4.90 12.61 -14.19
CA VAL A 143 -5.80 13.37 -15.07
C VAL A 143 -7.24 13.28 -14.56
N LYS A 144 -7.74 12.07 -14.29
CA LYS A 144 -9.12 11.88 -13.82
C LYS A 144 -9.35 12.55 -12.47
N VAL A 145 -8.40 12.42 -11.54
CA VAL A 145 -8.48 13.11 -10.23
C VAL A 145 -8.45 14.62 -10.42
N SER A 146 -7.56 15.16 -11.25
CA SER A 146 -7.50 16.61 -11.52
C SER A 146 -8.81 17.14 -12.09
N CYS A 147 -9.45 16.41 -13.01
CA CYS A 147 -10.75 16.80 -13.56
C CYS A 147 -11.84 16.79 -12.47
N ALA A 148 -11.92 15.71 -11.69
CA ALA A 148 -12.90 15.61 -10.61
C ALA A 148 -12.75 16.74 -9.58
N VAL A 149 -11.51 17.12 -9.24
CA VAL A 149 -11.20 18.23 -8.34
C VAL A 149 -11.62 19.57 -8.96
N ILE A 150 -11.30 19.81 -10.23
CA ILE A 150 -11.71 21.04 -10.93
C ILE A 150 -13.23 21.17 -10.98
N ASP A 151 -13.94 20.07 -11.23
CA ASP A 151 -15.40 20.07 -11.28
C ASP A 151 -16.00 20.36 -9.89
N ALA A 152 -15.46 19.75 -8.83
CA ALA A 152 -15.87 20.03 -7.45
C ALA A 152 -15.58 21.48 -7.01
N LEU A 153 -14.49 22.08 -7.51
CA LEU A 153 -14.15 23.48 -7.23
C LEU A 153 -15.05 24.48 -7.98
N LYS A 154 -15.59 24.09 -9.14
CA LYS A 154 -16.56 24.90 -9.91
C LYS A 154 -17.95 24.85 -9.31
N ASP A 155 -18.31 23.75 -8.66
CA ASP A 155 -19.58 23.59 -7.95
C ASP A 155 -19.34 23.05 -6.53
N PRO A 156 -19.20 23.94 -5.53
CA PRO A 156 -18.98 23.54 -4.15
C PRO A 156 -20.14 22.73 -3.55
N GLN A 157 -21.32 22.69 -4.19
CA GLN A 157 -22.46 21.88 -3.75
C GLN A 157 -22.40 20.43 -4.29
N THR A 158 -21.62 20.16 -5.35
CA THR A 158 -21.50 18.83 -5.97
C THR A 158 -20.74 17.81 -5.10
N GLY A 159 -19.87 18.26 -4.17
CA GLY A 159 -19.19 17.39 -3.19
C GLY A 159 -20.12 16.74 -2.15
N LEU A 160 -21.28 17.35 -1.89
CA LEU A 160 -22.25 16.86 -0.89
C LEU A 160 -23.20 15.78 -1.45
N VAL A 161 -23.46 15.80 -2.76
CA VAL A 161 -24.58 15.03 -3.37
C VAL A 161 -24.17 13.62 -3.80
N ARG A 162 -22.89 13.33 -4.04
CA ARG A 162 -22.44 12.00 -4.49
C ARG A 162 -22.34 10.94 -3.40
N GLY A 163 -22.52 11.29 -2.12
CA GLY A 163 -22.48 10.36 -0.99
C GLY A 163 -23.82 9.74 -0.58
N VAL A 164 -24.94 10.14 -1.20
CA VAL A 164 -26.30 9.78 -0.71
C VAL A 164 -27.04 8.81 -1.65
N VAL A 165 -26.46 8.41 -2.79
CA VAL A 165 -27.09 7.40 -3.67
C VAL A 165 -26.21 6.16 -3.78
N ALA A 166 -26.22 5.36 -2.72
CA ALA A 166 -26.04 3.91 -2.78
C ALA A 166 -26.63 3.33 -1.49
N ALA A 167 -27.95 3.12 -1.54
CA ALA A 167 -28.67 2.23 -0.61
C ALA A 167 -28.30 0.77 -0.89
#